data_AF-A0A7I7RYR3-F1
#
_entry.id   AF-A0A7I7RYR3-F1
#
_cell.length_a   1.000
_cell.length_b   1.000
_cell.length_c   1.000
_cell.angle_alpha   90.00
_cell.angle_beta   90.00
_cell.angle_gamma   90.00
#
_symmetry.space_group_name_H-M   'P 1'
#
loop_
_entity.id
_entity.type
_entity.pdbx_description
1 polymer ?
#
loop_
_entity_poly.entity_id
_entity_poly.type
_entity_poly.pdbx_seq_one_letter_code
_entity_poly.pdbx_strand_id
1 'polypeptide(L)'
;MPHADGAVISGHAPASTGPAPETPAPIVATHFDLPGWQRVVAVVALSAVAYSASYQQILTDAIAGSRATYLVVIPLLLAMIAAGYRSAPRGVSDSESDWIIATLLGVAGMTVIHLLSDRAESLAGLWRLHLLAIVVWLACAVAVMFGVRHTVRMWALWAFAIGFATPLPFMLATAGLGGSDIAYGVATAAMGALAVFLAGRWAPAGIRSCVALGSLAIAGGVVVAVGDRLGVLPTVLVAGGLIPVAATVVLTRVTGASINDAPSASRSLPRRSLTSLVILGATAVALLATTPVAVRPTTMPTVDADWADRADLTTPTSFPFITDFLGPQSTLVRYDLPGSAVAPAAAVDVMTTSDPAALDDFADAVWYPTSRPLDYHPITGPSVPPGARAIHTNADAATDGTGNDWYAVMWTWRAGALSQRVTVVVSQTIGGDRTPPAPQPLSLLQTAVRPALWIARQQPNAAGTIDPRVSQRATQVMSLLAPPADVAAEAPTDD
;
A
#
# COMPACT_ATOMS: atom_id res chain seq x y z
N MET A 1 -84.74 -21.27 42.82
CA MET A 1 -83.54 -22.09 43.14
C MET A 1 -82.33 -21.17 43.13
N PRO A 2 -81.44 -21.29 44.12
CA PRO A 2 -81.46 -20.31 45.21
C PRO A 2 -80.17 -19.52 45.44
N HIS A 3 -80.38 -18.47 46.23
CA HIS A 3 -79.48 -17.64 47.04
C HIS A 3 -78.49 -18.39 47.95
N ALA A 4 -77.60 -17.58 48.56
CA ALA A 4 -76.74 -17.78 49.74
C ALA A 4 -75.31 -18.27 49.44
N ASP A 5 -74.22 -17.84 50.08
CA ASP A 5 -73.89 -16.85 51.12
C ASP A 5 -72.34 -16.67 51.00
N GLY A 6 -71.73 -15.51 51.23
CA GLY A 6 -71.42 -15.02 52.57
C GLY A 6 -70.18 -15.70 53.16
N ALA A 7 -68.98 -15.11 52.98
CA ALA A 7 -67.85 -15.31 53.89
C ALA A 7 -66.90 -14.10 53.85
N VAL A 8 -67.09 -13.23 54.84
CA VAL A 8 -66.14 -12.22 55.30
C VAL A 8 -64.99 -12.95 55.99
N ILE A 9 -63.74 -12.72 55.58
CA ILE A 9 -62.57 -12.92 56.43
C ILE A 9 -61.83 -11.59 56.53
N SER A 10 -62.05 -10.94 57.65
CA SER A 10 -61.24 -9.85 58.18
C SER A 10 -59.90 -10.42 58.66
N GLY A 11 -58.80 -9.91 58.12
CA GLY A 11 -57.45 -10.27 58.54
C GLY A 11 -56.47 -9.15 58.21
N HIS A 12 -56.54 -8.05 58.95
CA HIS A 12 -55.49 -7.04 58.99
C HIS A 12 -54.33 -7.55 59.88
N ALA A 13 -53.18 -7.77 59.27
CA ALA A 13 -51.89 -7.67 59.95
C ALA A 13 -51.07 -6.60 59.20
N PRO A 14 -50.64 -5.50 59.85
CA PRO A 14 -49.80 -4.52 59.20
C PRO A 14 -48.40 -5.11 58.96
N ALA A 15 -48.07 -5.35 57.69
CA ALA A 15 -46.72 -5.65 57.29
C ALA A 15 -45.86 -4.39 57.51
N SER A 16 -44.88 -4.53 58.39
CA SER A 16 -43.76 -3.61 58.62
C SER A 16 -43.21 -3.06 57.31
N THR A 17 -43.38 -1.76 57.07
CA THR A 17 -42.70 -0.99 56.02
C THR A 17 -41.21 -0.87 56.37
N GLY A 18 -40.43 -1.86 55.95
CA GLY A 18 -38.97 -1.71 55.86
C GLY A 18 -38.63 -0.59 54.87
N PRO A 19 -37.54 0.17 55.08
CA PRO A 19 -37.13 1.21 54.16
C PRO A 19 -36.93 0.61 52.76
N ALA A 20 -37.55 1.24 51.76
CA ALA A 20 -37.37 0.89 50.37
C ALA A 20 -35.87 0.88 50.04
N PRO A 21 -35.35 -0.12 49.29
CA PRO A 21 -33.97 -0.11 48.86
C PRO A 21 -33.73 1.17 48.06
N GLU A 22 -32.80 2.00 48.54
CA GLU A 22 -32.31 3.17 47.81
C GLU A 22 -31.93 2.72 46.41
N THR A 23 -32.71 3.15 45.43
CA THR A 23 -32.41 2.90 44.03
C THR A 23 -31.11 3.66 43.74
N PRO A 24 -30.01 2.98 43.39
CA PRO A 24 -28.73 3.66 43.16
C PRO A 24 -28.96 4.74 42.10
N ALA A 25 -28.56 5.97 42.43
CA ALA A 25 -28.69 7.12 41.55
C ALA A 25 -28.13 6.74 40.16
N PRO A 26 -28.87 7.00 39.06
CA PRO A 26 -28.38 6.66 37.73
C PRO A 26 -27.05 7.38 37.52
N ILE A 27 -26.00 6.63 37.22
CA ILE A 27 -24.73 7.19 36.78
C ILE A 27 -25.05 7.98 35.50
N VAL A 28 -25.12 9.31 35.64
CA VAL A 28 -25.36 10.22 34.52
C VAL A 28 -24.11 10.17 33.65
N ALA A 29 -24.11 9.30 32.67
CA ALA A 29 -23.10 9.31 31.62
C ALA A 29 -23.16 10.68 30.93
N THR A 30 -22.13 11.49 31.08
CA THR A 30 -22.02 12.78 30.41
C THR A 30 -21.89 12.53 28.91
N HIS A 31 -23.00 12.69 28.18
CA HIS A 31 -23.05 12.55 26.74
C HIS A 31 -22.61 13.86 26.07
N PHE A 32 -21.60 13.79 25.20
CA PHE A 32 -21.14 14.91 24.38
C PHE A 32 -21.69 14.79 22.96
N ASP A 33 -22.50 15.75 22.53
CA ASP A 33 -22.98 15.83 21.15
C ASP A 33 -21.94 16.57 20.30
N LEU A 34 -21.00 15.83 19.70
CA LEU A 34 -20.02 16.39 18.76
C LEU A 34 -20.69 16.73 17.41
N PRO A 35 -20.64 17.99 16.95
CA PRO A 35 -20.94 18.38 15.58
C PRO A 35 -20.30 17.47 14.52
N GLY A 36 -20.98 17.26 13.40
CA GLY A 36 -20.51 16.37 12.34
C GLY A 36 -19.10 16.70 11.83
N TRP A 37 -18.75 17.99 11.72
CA TRP A 37 -17.40 18.40 11.27
C TRP A 37 -16.31 18.06 12.29
N GLN A 38 -16.60 18.12 13.60
CA GLN A 38 -15.64 17.73 14.64
C GLN A 38 -15.34 16.23 14.59
N ARG A 39 -16.34 15.41 14.23
CA ARG A 39 -16.14 13.97 14.01
C ARG A 39 -15.24 13.69 12.82
N VAL A 40 -15.40 14.46 11.73
CA VAL A 40 -14.50 14.38 10.57
C VAL A 40 -13.08 14.74 10.98
N VAL A 41 -12.90 15.86 11.68
CA VAL A 41 -11.59 16.29 12.19
C VAL A 41 -10.99 15.23 13.11
N ALA A 42 -11.78 14.63 14.00
CA ALA A 42 -11.33 13.56 14.88
C ALA A 42 -10.87 12.33 14.10
N VAL A 43 -11.63 11.86 13.11
CA VAL A 43 -11.23 10.71 12.27
C VAL A 43 -9.93 11.01 11.54
N VAL A 44 -9.81 12.20 10.91
CA VAL A 44 -8.58 12.61 10.21
C VAL A 44 -7.39 12.66 11.17
N ALA A 45 -7.55 13.27 12.34
CA ALA A 45 -6.49 13.36 13.34
C ALA A 45 -6.07 11.97 13.86
N LEU A 46 -7.04 11.10 14.15
CA LEU A 46 -6.77 9.74 14.61
C LEU A 46 -6.05 8.89 13.55
N SER A 47 -6.44 9.01 12.27
CA SER A 47 -5.74 8.34 11.17
C SER A 47 -4.33 8.91 10.96
N ALA A 48 -4.16 10.22 11.04
CA ALA A 48 -2.86 10.87 10.95
C ALA A 48 -1.92 10.45 12.08
N VAL A 49 -2.42 10.30 13.31
CA VAL A 49 -1.65 9.78 14.44
C VAL A 49 -1.29 8.31 14.24
N ALA A 50 -2.27 7.46 13.92
CA ALA A 50 -2.06 6.01 13.79
C ALA A 50 -1.02 5.64 12.73
N TYR A 51 -0.91 6.43 11.66
CA TYR A 51 -0.07 6.13 10.48
C TYR A 51 0.87 7.28 10.10
N SER A 52 1.28 8.12 11.06
CA SER A 52 2.12 9.29 10.78
C SER A 52 3.42 8.91 10.06
N ALA A 53 4.06 7.81 10.47
CA ALA A 53 5.30 7.32 9.85
C ALA A 53 5.08 6.90 8.39
N SER A 54 3.98 6.21 8.09
CA SER A 54 3.62 5.83 6.71
C SER A 54 3.37 7.05 5.84
N TYR A 55 2.67 8.08 6.36
CA TYR A 55 2.46 9.33 5.62
C TYR A 55 3.76 10.09 5.37
N GLN A 56 4.66 10.16 6.37
CA GLN A 56 5.97 10.77 6.23
C GLN A 56 6.82 10.04 5.17
N GLN A 57 6.77 8.70 5.16
CA GLN A 57 7.46 7.89 4.16
C GLN A 57 6.90 8.14 2.76
N ILE A 58 5.57 8.13 2.57
CA ILE A 58 4.94 8.46 1.28
C ILE A 58 5.36 9.84 0.79
N LEU A 59 5.39 10.84 1.68
CA LEU A 59 5.81 12.19 1.32
C LEU A 59 7.30 12.25 0.95
N THR A 60 8.15 11.57 1.71
CA THR A 60 9.60 11.50 1.44
C THR A 60 9.87 10.81 0.10
N ASP A 61 9.21 9.69 -0.16
CA ASP A 61 9.26 8.96 -1.43
C ASP A 61 8.81 9.85 -2.59
N ALA A 62 7.73 10.58 -2.40
CA ALA A 62 7.17 11.45 -3.42
C ALA A 62 8.10 12.63 -3.75
N ILE A 63 8.74 13.22 -2.74
CA ILE A 63 9.76 14.26 -2.93
C ILE A 63 10.99 13.69 -3.64
N ALA A 64 11.34 12.43 -3.35
CA ALA A 64 12.46 11.75 -3.96
C ALA A 64 12.22 11.31 -5.42
N GLY A 65 11.00 11.44 -5.95
CA GLY A 65 10.67 11.12 -7.35
C GLY A 65 9.81 9.86 -7.54
N SER A 66 9.43 9.17 -6.46
CA SER A 66 8.68 7.90 -6.52
C SER A 66 7.45 7.98 -7.42
N ARG A 67 7.21 6.93 -8.20
CA ARG A 67 6.00 6.73 -8.99
C ARG A 67 4.80 6.34 -8.12
N ALA A 68 4.97 6.10 -6.83
CA ALA A 68 3.87 6.02 -5.88
C ALA A 68 3.37 7.41 -5.41
N THR A 69 3.86 8.53 -5.97
CA THR A 69 3.50 9.90 -5.56
C THR A 69 2.00 10.20 -5.56
N TYR A 70 1.21 9.56 -6.43
CA TYR A 70 -0.25 9.70 -6.44
C TYR A 70 -0.91 9.38 -5.08
N LEU A 71 -0.27 8.56 -4.23
CA LEU A 71 -0.73 8.29 -2.87
C LEU A 71 -0.88 9.56 -2.01
N VAL A 72 -0.12 10.62 -2.30
CA VAL A 72 -0.20 11.93 -1.61
C VAL A 72 -1.58 12.58 -1.78
N VAL A 73 -2.21 12.42 -2.95
CA VAL A 73 -3.52 13.04 -3.23
C VAL A 73 -4.70 12.16 -2.80
N ILE A 74 -4.49 10.88 -2.49
CA ILE A 74 -5.58 9.97 -2.11
C ILE A 74 -6.39 10.48 -0.91
N PRO A 75 -5.79 10.92 0.22
CA PRO A 75 -6.57 11.41 1.36
C PRO A 75 -7.50 12.57 0.99
N LEU A 76 -7.03 13.47 0.13
CA LEU A 76 -7.81 14.59 -0.41
C LEU A 76 -8.97 14.09 -1.27
N LEU A 77 -8.72 13.13 -2.17
CA LEU A 77 -9.75 12.53 -3.02
C LEU A 77 -10.80 11.76 -2.19
N LEU A 78 -10.38 11.02 -1.15
CA LEU A 78 -11.29 10.34 -0.24
C LEU A 78 -12.18 11.34 0.52
N ALA A 79 -11.62 12.44 1.03
CA ALA A 79 -12.39 13.50 1.67
C ALA A 79 -13.41 14.13 0.72
N MET A 80 -13.03 14.34 -0.54
CA MET A 80 -13.90 14.85 -1.59
C MET A 80 -15.07 13.89 -1.88
N ILE A 81 -14.81 12.59 -2.02
CA ILE A 81 -15.84 11.57 -2.19
C ILE A 81 -16.76 11.52 -0.96
N ALA A 82 -16.19 11.55 0.25
CA ALA A 82 -16.93 11.54 1.51
C ALA A 82 -17.86 12.76 1.64
N ALA A 83 -17.45 13.94 1.18
CA ALA A 83 -18.26 15.16 1.18
C ALA A 83 -19.54 15.04 0.33
N GLY A 84 -19.60 14.06 -0.59
CA GLY A 84 -20.81 13.69 -1.33
C GLY A 84 -21.87 12.98 -0.49
N TYR A 85 -21.54 12.49 0.72
CA TYR A 85 -22.40 11.67 1.57
C TYR A 85 -23.07 12.44 2.72
N ARG A 86 -23.84 13.48 2.40
CA ARG A 86 -24.33 14.47 3.39
C ARG A 86 -25.50 14.04 4.27
N SER A 87 -26.34 13.11 3.83
CA SER A 87 -27.57 12.76 4.57
C SER A 87 -27.33 11.66 5.62
N ALA A 88 -27.90 11.73 6.82
CA ALA A 88 -27.84 10.60 7.76
C ALA A 88 -28.60 9.36 7.21
N PRO A 89 -28.15 8.12 7.48
CA PRO A 89 -28.92 6.91 7.16
C PRO A 89 -30.30 6.91 7.86
N ARG A 90 -31.28 6.19 7.31
CA ARG A 90 -32.59 5.97 7.97
C ARG A 90 -32.49 4.81 8.98
N GLY A 91 -33.27 4.89 10.06
CA GLY A 91 -33.44 3.83 11.07
C GLY A 91 -32.66 4.05 12.37
N VAL A 92 -32.97 3.23 13.38
CA VAL A 92 -32.34 3.26 14.71
C VAL A 92 -30.89 2.82 14.60
N SER A 93 -29.96 3.63 15.13
CA SER A 93 -28.55 3.29 15.27
C SER A 93 -28.33 2.74 16.66
N ASP A 94 -27.71 1.57 16.75
CA ASP A 94 -27.25 1.00 18.01
C ASP A 94 -25.73 1.17 18.09
N SER A 95 -25.26 1.92 19.08
CA SER A 95 -23.84 2.20 19.27
C SER A 95 -23.04 0.96 19.66
N GLU A 96 -23.67 -0.02 20.33
CA GLU A 96 -23.03 -1.27 20.72
C GLU A 96 -22.74 -2.12 19.49
N SER A 97 -23.75 -2.34 18.65
CA SER A 97 -23.60 -3.02 17.36
C SER A 97 -22.53 -2.37 16.47
N ASP A 98 -22.45 -1.04 16.43
CA ASP A 98 -21.42 -0.33 15.65
C ASP A 98 -20.00 -0.68 16.12
N TRP A 99 -19.79 -0.73 17.43
CA TRP A 99 -18.50 -1.10 18.03
C TRP A 99 -18.14 -2.56 17.78
N ILE A 100 -19.10 -3.47 17.92
CA ILE A 100 -18.88 -4.90 17.66
C ILE A 100 -18.42 -5.11 16.21
N ILE A 101 -19.15 -4.54 15.25
CA ILE A 101 -18.82 -4.71 13.83
C ILE A 101 -17.48 -4.05 13.50
N ALA A 102 -17.21 -2.84 14.01
CA ALA A 102 -15.94 -2.16 13.78
C ALA A 102 -14.76 -2.94 14.38
N THR A 103 -14.94 -3.53 15.56
CA THR A 103 -13.91 -4.35 16.21
C THR A 103 -13.66 -5.63 15.43
N LEU A 104 -14.71 -6.35 15.02
CA LEU A 104 -14.58 -7.56 14.20
C LEU A 104 -13.90 -7.26 12.86
N LEU A 105 -14.31 -6.20 12.17
CA LEU A 105 -13.70 -5.77 10.91
C LEU A 105 -12.22 -5.38 11.10
N GLY A 106 -11.92 -4.62 12.16
CA GLY A 106 -10.56 -4.18 12.46
C GLY A 106 -9.65 -5.36 12.79
N VAL A 107 -10.05 -6.22 13.73
CA VAL A 107 -9.27 -7.40 14.11
C VAL A 107 -9.09 -8.34 12.93
N ALA A 108 -10.17 -8.73 12.23
CA ALA A 108 -10.08 -9.64 11.09
C ALA A 108 -9.25 -9.04 9.95
N GLY A 109 -9.49 -7.78 9.57
CA GLY A 109 -8.78 -7.11 8.48
C GLY A 109 -7.29 -6.96 8.76
N MET A 110 -6.92 -6.50 9.96
CA MET A 110 -5.51 -6.39 10.35
C MET A 110 -4.84 -7.76 10.46
N THR A 111 -5.55 -8.78 10.96
CA THR A 111 -5.03 -10.16 11.04
C THR A 111 -4.76 -10.72 9.66
N VAL A 112 -5.69 -10.55 8.71
CA VAL A 112 -5.49 -10.99 7.32
C VAL A 112 -4.29 -10.30 6.69
N ILE A 113 -4.15 -8.97 6.87
CA ILE A 113 -2.99 -8.22 6.36
C ILE A 113 -1.69 -8.73 6.98
N HIS A 114 -1.68 -8.96 8.30
CA HIS A 114 -0.51 -9.47 9.02
C HIS A 114 -0.12 -10.88 8.53
N LEU A 115 -1.07 -11.82 8.46
CA LEU A 115 -0.82 -13.19 8.00
C LEU A 115 -0.36 -13.24 6.54
N LEU A 116 -0.89 -12.38 5.67
CA LEU A 116 -0.43 -12.29 4.29
C LEU A 116 0.97 -11.69 4.18
N SER A 117 1.29 -10.71 5.04
CA SER A 117 2.62 -10.08 5.07
C SER A 117 3.69 -11.03 5.59
N ASP A 118 3.35 -11.88 6.55
CA ASP A 118 4.25 -12.91 7.08
C ASP A 118 4.45 -14.07 6.09
N ARG A 119 3.41 -14.44 5.35
CA ARG A 119 3.44 -15.58 4.42
C ARG A 119 4.10 -15.29 3.06
N ALA A 120 4.10 -14.04 2.62
CA ALA A 120 4.64 -13.63 1.33
C ALA A 120 5.21 -12.20 1.43
N GLU A 121 6.25 -12.05 2.25
CA GLU A 121 6.87 -10.79 2.61
C GLU A 121 7.21 -9.92 1.39
N SER A 122 7.87 -10.48 0.37
CA SER A 122 8.26 -9.70 -0.80
C SER A 122 7.07 -9.28 -1.65
N LEU A 123 6.07 -10.15 -1.77
CA LEU A 123 4.82 -9.78 -2.45
C LEU A 123 4.04 -8.72 -1.68
N ALA A 124 4.01 -8.83 -0.35
CA ALA A 124 3.37 -7.87 0.52
C ALA A 124 4.06 -6.50 0.50
N GLY A 125 5.40 -6.49 0.42
CA GLY A 125 6.23 -5.30 0.21
C GLY A 125 5.94 -4.65 -1.15
N LEU A 126 5.91 -5.44 -2.22
CA LEU A 126 5.60 -4.96 -3.58
C LEU A 126 4.18 -4.35 -3.67
N TRP A 127 3.18 -4.99 -3.06
CA TRP A 127 1.82 -4.44 -2.99
C TRP A 127 1.66 -3.32 -1.96
N ARG A 128 2.65 -3.10 -1.09
CA ARG A 128 2.58 -2.25 0.10
C ARG A 128 1.32 -2.53 0.92
N LEU A 129 1.06 -3.79 1.27
CA LEU A 129 -0.18 -4.21 1.93
C LEU A 129 -0.48 -3.47 3.25
N HIS A 130 0.55 -2.95 3.92
CA HIS A 130 0.38 -2.09 5.09
C HIS A 130 -0.47 -0.83 4.82
N LEU A 131 -0.52 -0.32 3.57
CA LEU A 131 -1.38 0.81 3.21
C LEU A 131 -2.87 0.46 3.25
N LEU A 132 -3.23 -0.82 3.06
CA LEU A 132 -4.61 -1.28 3.25
C LEU A 132 -5.01 -1.24 4.73
N ALA A 133 -4.06 -1.36 5.66
CA ALA A 133 -4.33 -1.23 7.08
C ALA A 133 -4.89 0.18 7.38
N ILE A 134 -4.36 1.22 6.72
CA ILE A 134 -4.88 2.59 6.83
C ILE A 134 -6.36 2.65 6.42
N VAL A 135 -6.73 1.96 5.33
CA VAL A 135 -8.12 1.92 4.83
C VAL A 135 -9.03 1.18 5.80
N VAL A 136 -8.58 0.03 6.35
CA VAL A 136 -9.32 -0.74 7.36
C VAL A 136 -9.53 0.09 8.62
N TRP A 137 -8.47 0.71 9.14
CA TRP A 137 -8.55 1.61 10.29
C TRP A 137 -9.51 2.77 10.05
N LEU A 138 -9.42 3.42 8.89
CA LEU A 138 -10.31 4.51 8.52
C LEU A 138 -11.77 4.04 8.47
N ALA A 139 -12.05 2.86 7.91
CA ALA A 139 -13.39 2.28 7.90
C ALA A 139 -13.91 2.00 9.32
N CYS A 140 -13.07 1.46 10.21
CA CYS A 140 -13.41 1.25 11.62
C CYS A 140 -13.69 2.57 12.35
N ALA A 141 -12.83 3.58 12.17
CA ALA A 141 -13.00 4.90 12.77
C ALA A 141 -14.28 5.59 12.28
N VAL A 142 -14.58 5.50 10.97
CA VAL A 142 -15.83 6.03 10.41
C VAL A 142 -17.04 5.24 10.90
N ALA A 143 -16.95 3.91 11.03
CA ALA A 143 -18.02 3.08 11.58
C ALA A 143 -18.33 3.44 13.03
N VAL A 144 -17.30 3.61 13.87
CA VAL A 144 -17.48 4.04 15.26
C VAL A 144 -17.98 5.48 15.33
N MET A 145 -17.51 6.40 14.49
CA MET A 145 -17.88 7.82 14.63
C MET A 145 -19.22 8.17 13.98
N PHE A 146 -19.56 7.54 12.86
CA PHE A 146 -20.74 7.87 12.04
C PHE A 146 -21.77 6.72 11.93
N GLY A 147 -21.42 5.53 12.42
CA GLY A 147 -22.26 4.33 12.38
C GLY A 147 -21.95 3.43 11.17
N VAL A 148 -22.13 2.12 11.35
CA VAL A 148 -21.83 1.10 10.33
C VAL A 148 -22.70 1.31 9.09
N ARG A 149 -23.97 1.64 9.24
CA ARG A 149 -24.87 1.89 8.09
C ARG A 149 -24.38 3.05 7.22
N HIS A 150 -23.84 4.09 7.85
CA HIS A 150 -23.28 5.22 7.11
C HIS A 150 -22.04 4.78 6.34
N THR A 151 -21.16 4.04 7.00
CA THR A 151 -19.94 3.46 6.44
C THR A 151 -20.24 2.55 5.25
N VAL A 152 -21.16 1.59 5.38
CA VAL A 152 -21.57 0.68 4.28
C VAL A 152 -22.16 1.45 3.11
N ARG A 153 -22.93 2.51 3.36
CA ARG A 153 -23.47 3.34 2.28
C ARG A 153 -22.37 4.04 1.48
N MET A 154 -21.22 4.31 2.10
CA MET A 154 -20.02 4.81 1.44
C MET A 154 -19.25 3.72 0.66
N TRP A 155 -19.89 2.60 0.27
CA TRP A 155 -19.22 1.51 -0.47
C TRP A 155 -18.35 1.97 -1.64
N ALA A 156 -18.76 3.01 -2.39
CA ALA A 156 -18.00 3.51 -3.52
C ALA A 156 -16.69 4.22 -3.09
N LEU A 157 -16.70 4.88 -1.92
CA LEU A 157 -15.49 5.41 -1.30
C LEU A 157 -14.54 4.28 -0.92
N TRP A 158 -15.05 3.21 -0.31
CA TRP A 158 -14.22 2.07 0.10
C TRP A 158 -13.67 1.30 -1.11
N ALA A 159 -14.46 1.13 -2.17
CA ALA A 159 -13.99 0.55 -3.42
C ALA A 159 -12.88 1.39 -4.06
N PHE A 160 -13.04 2.72 -4.08
CA PHE A 160 -11.99 3.63 -4.53
C PHE A 160 -10.74 3.55 -3.63
N ALA A 161 -10.91 3.58 -2.32
CA ALA A 161 -9.81 3.49 -1.36
C ALA A 161 -9.02 2.19 -1.54
N ILE A 162 -9.69 1.04 -1.58
CA ILE A 162 -9.04 -0.27 -1.77
C ILE A 162 -8.36 -0.36 -3.13
N GLY A 163 -9.00 0.14 -4.19
CA GLY A 163 -8.47 0.08 -5.55
C GLY A 163 -7.20 0.93 -5.78
N PHE A 164 -7.02 2.00 -4.99
CA PHE A 164 -5.90 2.93 -5.14
C PHE A 164 -4.94 2.97 -3.95
N ALA A 165 -5.26 2.33 -2.82
CA ALA A 165 -4.38 2.31 -1.64
C ALA A 165 -3.08 1.55 -1.89
N THR A 166 -3.09 0.53 -2.77
CA THR A 166 -1.88 -0.19 -3.16
C THR A 166 -1.33 0.39 -4.46
N PRO A 167 -0.02 0.70 -4.55
CA PRO A 167 0.57 1.32 -5.74
C PRO A 167 0.66 0.39 -6.94
N LEU A 168 0.77 -0.92 -6.73
CA LEU A 168 1.10 -1.85 -7.81
C LEU A 168 0.10 -1.84 -8.99
N PRO A 169 -1.23 -1.91 -8.79
CA PRO A 169 -2.17 -1.85 -9.92
C PRO A 169 -2.05 -0.56 -10.73
N PHE A 170 -1.85 0.57 -10.05
CA PHE A 170 -1.64 1.87 -10.70
C PHE A 170 -0.33 1.88 -11.50
N MET A 171 0.77 1.43 -10.90
CA MET A 171 2.09 1.36 -11.54
C MET A 171 2.09 0.42 -12.75
N LEU A 172 1.43 -0.74 -12.66
CA LEU A 172 1.27 -1.67 -13.79
C LEU A 172 0.43 -1.07 -14.92
N ALA A 173 -0.63 -0.32 -14.59
CA ALA A 173 -1.41 0.39 -15.60
C ALA A 173 -0.57 1.47 -16.30
N THR A 174 0.23 2.24 -15.56
CA THR A 174 1.12 3.24 -16.17
C THR A 174 2.25 2.61 -16.98
N ALA A 175 2.78 1.46 -16.56
CA ALA A 175 3.74 0.70 -17.34
C ALA A 175 3.12 0.19 -18.65
N GLY A 176 1.87 -0.29 -18.61
CA GLY A 176 1.12 -0.66 -19.82
C GLY A 176 0.85 0.50 -20.78
N LEU A 177 0.96 1.75 -20.31
CA LEU A 177 0.89 2.97 -21.11
C LEU A 177 2.28 3.48 -21.56
N GLY A 178 3.34 2.69 -21.36
CA GLY A 178 4.71 2.99 -21.76
C GLY A 178 5.56 3.70 -20.71
N GLY A 179 5.08 3.85 -19.48
CA GLY A 179 5.88 4.33 -18.35
C GLY A 179 6.41 5.76 -18.44
N SER A 180 5.91 6.60 -19.34
CA SER A 180 6.30 8.01 -19.40
C SER A 180 5.68 8.83 -18.27
N ASP A 181 6.29 9.97 -17.94
CA ASP A 181 5.76 10.88 -16.92
C ASP A 181 4.41 11.49 -17.36
N ILE A 182 4.20 11.63 -18.68
CA ILE A 182 2.91 12.00 -19.27
C ILE A 182 1.87 10.91 -19.02
N ALA A 183 2.18 9.64 -19.30
CA ALA A 183 1.26 8.52 -19.05
C ALA A 183 0.88 8.44 -17.57
N TYR A 184 1.85 8.66 -16.70
CA TYR A 184 1.65 8.74 -15.25
C TYR A 184 0.72 9.90 -14.85
N GLY A 185 0.96 11.11 -15.37
CA GLY A 185 0.13 12.27 -15.11
C GLY A 185 -1.31 12.11 -15.63
N VAL A 186 -1.50 11.50 -16.81
CA VAL A 186 -2.82 11.20 -17.38
C VAL A 186 -3.55 10.15 -16.54
N ALA A 187 -2.89 9.09 -16.09
CA ALA A 187 -3.48 8.10 -15.19
C ALA A 187 -3.91 8.75 -13.85
N THR A 188 -3.09 9.66 -13.33
CA THR A 188 -3.41 10.44 -12.12
C THR A 188 -4.63 11.36 -12.34
N ALA A 189 -4.71 12.02 -13.51
CA ALA A 189 -5.86 12.82 -13.90
C ALA A 189 -7.15 11.99 -14.00
N ALA A 190 -7.06 10.76 -14.55
CA ALA A 190 -8.17 9.82 -14.64
C ALA A 190 -8.68 9.39 -13.24
N MET A 191 -7.77 9.10 -12.32
CA MET A 191 -8.10 8.82 -10.92
C MET A 191 -8.82 10.03 -10.27
N GLY A 192 -8.32 11.24 -10.48
CA GLY A 192 -8.94 12.47 -10.00
C GLY A 192 -10.35 12.68 -10.57
N ALA A 193 -10.53 12.50 -11.88
CA ALA A 193 -11.83 12.59 -12.54
C ALA A 193 -12.83 11.54 -12.04
N LEU A 194 -12.38 10.30 -11.78
CA LEU A 194 -13.20 9.27 -11.15
C LEU A 194 -13.68 9.73 -9.77
N ALA A 195 -12.80 10.33 -8.96
CA ALA A 195 -13.18 10.86 -7.66
C ALA A 195 -14.20 12.02 -7.77
N VAL A 196 -14.08 12.91 -8.78
CA VAL A 196 -15.09 13.96 -9.06
C VAL A 196 -16.46 13.34 -9.35
N PHE A 197 -16.50 12.33 -10.21
CA PHE A 197 -17.74 11.62 -10.54
C PHE A 197 -18.38 11.00 -9.28
N LEU A 198 -17.58 10.36 -8.42
CA LEU A 198 -18.04 9.72 -7.18
C LEU A 198 -18.50 10.75 -6.13
N ALA A 199 -17.79 11.87 -5.99
CA ALA A 199 -18.16 12.97 -5.09
C ALA A 199 -19.49 13.64 -5.50
N GLY A 200 -19.75 13.70 -6.81
CA GLY A 200 -20.95 14.25 -7.44
C GLY A 200 -22.21 13.40 -7.34
N ARG A 201 -22.29 12.41 -6.43
CA ARG A 201 -23.38 11.41 -6.37
C ARG A 201 -24.80 11.97 -6.26
N TRP A 202 -24.94 13.20 -5.81
CA TRP A 202 -26.20 13.91 -5.58
C TRP A 202 -26.67 14.69 -6.81
N ALA A 203 -25.78 14.95 -7.77
CA ALA A 203 -26.10 15.58 -9.04
C ALA A 203 -26.61 14.55 -10.07
N PRO A 204 -27.42 14.96 -11.06
CA PRO A 204 -27.80 14.12 -12.19
C PRO A 204 -26.57 13.51 -12.88
N ALA A 205 -26.70 12.26 -13.33
CA ALA A 205 -25.58 11.50 -13.91
C ALA A 205 -24.90 12.23 -15.07
N GLY A 206 -25.67 12.89 -15.94
CA GLY A 206 -25.15 13.66 -17.07
C GLY A 206 -24.25 14.82 -16.63
N ILE A 207 -24.66 15.59 -15.62
CA ILE A 207 -23.89 16.76 -15.14
C ILE A 207 -22.59 16.30 -14.49
N ARG A 208 -22.64 15.33 -13.57
CA ARG A 208 -21.42 14.83 -12.92
C ARG A 208 -20.45 14.17 -13.91
N SER A 209 -20.95 13.45 -14.92
CA SER A 209 -20.11 12.88 -15.98
C SER A 209 -19.47 13.98 -16.82
N CYS A 210 -20.22 15.02 -17.19
CA CYS A 210 -19.69 16.16 -17.94
C CYS A 210 -18.57 16.88 -17.15
N VAL A 211 -18.78 17.14 -15.86
CA VAL A 211 -17.76 17.79 -15.01
C VAL A 211 -16.55 16.87 -14.79
N ALA A 212 -16.74 15.57 -14.59
CA ALA A 212 -15.63 14.62 -14.46
C ALA A 212 -14.81 14.52 -15.75
N LEU A 213 -15.45 14.41 -16.91
CA LEU A 213 -14.79 14.41 -18.22
C LEU A 213 -14.10 15.73 -18.52
N GLY A 214 -14.71 16.86 -18.16
CA GLY A 214 -14.09 18.19 -18.26
C GLY A 214 -12.85 18.29 -17.38
N SER A 215 -12.92 17.79 -16.14
CA SER A 215 -11.77 17.69 -15.23
C SER A 215 -10.65 16.84 -15.84
N LEU A 216 -10.98 15.69 -16.44
CA LEU A 216 -10.01 14.83 -17.11
C LEU A 216 -9.36 15.53 -18.31
N ALA A 217 -10.15 16.19 -19.15
CA ALA A 217 -9.65 16.89 -20.33
C ALA A 217 -8.73 18.06 -19.96
N ILE A 218 -9.11 18.87 -18.96
CA ILE A 218 -8.28 19.98 -18.48
C ILE A 218 -7.00 19.45 -17.82
N ALA A 219 -7.09 18.48 -16.92
CA ALA A 219 -5.93 17.91 -16.25
C ALA A 219 -4.98 17.21 -17.25
N GLY A 220 -5.52 16.41 -18.17
CA GLY A 220 -4.75 15.78 -19.24
C GLY A 220 -4.08 16.81 -20.16
N GLY A 221 -4.79 17.89 -20.52
CA GLY A 221 -4.21 18.99 -21.30
C GLY A 221 -3.06 19.70 -20.57
N VAL A 222 -3.19 19.92 -19.26
CA VAL A 222 -2.10 20.49 -18.42
C VAL A 222 -0.90 19.54 -18.37
N VAL A 223 -1.13 18.24 -18.16
CA VAL A 223 -0.07 17.22 -18.15
C VAL A 223 0.66 17.19 -19.50
N VAL A 224 -0.05 17.22 -20.62
CA VAL A 224 0.60 17.20 -21.95
C VAL A 224 1.34 18.52 -22.23
N ALA A 225 0.79 19.66 -21.82
CA ALA A 225 1.39 20.96 -22.10
C ALA A 225 2.63 21.29 -21.26
N VAL A 226 2.68 20.80 -20.01
CA VAL A 226 3.69 21.23 -19.02
C VAL A 226 4.34 20.04 -18.29
N GLY A 227 3.89 18.80 -18.50
CA GLY A 227 4.34 17.62 -17.77
C GLY A 227 5.84 17.39 -17.86
N ASP A 228 6.44 17.49 -19.04
CA ASP A 228 7.90 17.32 -19.21
C ASP A 228 8.74 18.41 -18.53
N ARG A 229 8.11 19.53 -18.14
CA ARG A 229 8.77 20.66 -17.45
C ARG A 229 8.55 20.64 -15.94
N LEU A 230 7.55 19.90 -15.48
CA LEU A 230 7.19 19.78 -14.08
C LEU A 230 7.65 18.43 -13.56
N GLY A 231 8.20 18.38 -12.35
CA GLY A 231 8.46 17.10 -11.70
C GLY A 231 7.18 16.27 -11.54
N VAL A 232 7.34 14.98 -11.24
CA VAL A 232 6.22 14.04 -11.01
C VAL A 232 5.27 14.55 -9.92
N LEU A 233 5.81 15.01 -8.80
CA LEU A 233 5.02 15.52 -7.66
C LEU A 233 4.13 16.72 -7.99
N PRO A 234 4.63 17.86 -8.52
CA PRO A 234 3.76 18.99 -8.85
C PRO A 234 2.71 18.62 -9.90
N THR A 235 3.06 17.76 -10.87
CA THR A 235 2.11 17.25 -11.86
C THR A 235 0.96 16.49 -11.20
N VAL A 236 1.26 15.60 -10.24
CA VAL A 236 0.25 14.87 -9.45
C VAL A 236 -0.62 15.81 -8.63
N LEU A 237 -0.02 16.77 -7.92
CA LEU A 237 -0.76 17.70 -7.06
C LEU A 237 -1.75 18.54 -7.87
N VAL A 238 -1.36 18.98 -9.07
CA VAL A 238 -2.21 19.77 -9.95
C VAL A 238 -3.27 18.89 -10.64
N ALA A 239 -2.85 17.84 -11.33
CA ALA A 239 -3.72 17.01 -12.17
C ALA A 239 -4.64 16.09 -11.35
N GLY A 240 -4.13 15.51 -10.26
CA GLY A 240 -4.86 14.60 -9.38
C GLY A 240 -5.48 15.26 -8.15
N GLY A 241 -5.05 16.46 -7.76
CA GLY A 241 -5.54 17.16 -6.57
C GLY A 241 -6.33 18.42 -6.90
N LEU A 242 -5.63 19.48 -7.31
CA LEU A 242 -6.19 20.83 -7.46
C LEU A 242 -7.33 20.89 -8.48
N ILE A 243 -7.14 20.32 -9.68
CA ILE A 243 -8.14 20.34 -10.75
C ILE A 243 -9.40 19.55 -10.35
N PRO A 244 -9.32 18.31 -9.85
CA PRO A 244 -10.46 17.57 -9.30
C PRO A 244 -11.22 18.32 -8.19
N VAL A 245 -10.51 18.96 -7.26
CA VAL A 245 -11.13 19.75 -6.19
C VAL A 245 -11.90 20.94 -6.79
N ALA A 246 -11.29 21.70 -7.69
CA ALA A 246 -11.93 22.82 -8.36
C ALA A 246 -13.17 22.37 -9.15
N ALA A 247 -13.08 21.26 -9.89
CA ALA A 247 -14.20 20.67 -10.61
C ALA A 247 -15.35 20.27 -9.67
N THR A 248 -15.05 19.68 -8.52
CA THR A 248 -16.06 19.33 -7.51
C THR A 248 -16.70 20.58 -6.91
N VAL A 249 -15.93 21.64 -6.65
CA VAL A 249 -16.47 22.93 -6.20
C VAL A 249 -17.41 23.52 -7.26
N VAL A 250 -17.03 23.52 -8.54
CA VAL A 250 -17.88 23.97 -9.66
C VAL A 250 -19.16 23.14 -9.70
N LEU A 251 -19.08 21.81 -9.62
CA LEU A 251 -20.25 20.94 -9.57
C LEU A 251 -21.17 21.33 -8.41
N THR A 252 -20.62 21.53 -7.20
CA THR A 252 -21.40 21.94 -6.03
C THR A 252 -22.11 23.28 -6.21
N ARG A 253 -21.50 24.23 -6.92
CA ARG A 253 -22.10 25.54 -7.20
C ARG A 253 -23.20 25.45 -8.26
N VAL A 254 -22.95 24.74 -9.35
CA VAL A 254 -23.91 24.59 -10.47
C VAL A 254 -25.18 23.90 -10.03
N THR A 255 -25.07 22.88 -9.18
CA THR A 255 -26.21 22.06 -8.77
C THR A 255 -26.74 22.41 -7.37
N GLY A 256 -26.04 23.25 -6.61
CA GLY A 256 -26.44 23.79 -5.30
C GLY A 256 -27.68 24.69 -5.33
N ALA A 257 -28.03 25.26 -6.49
CA ALA A 257 -29.27 26.01 -6.65
C ALA A 257 -30.55 25.14 -6.47
N SER A 258 -30.47 23.82 -6.63
CA SER A 258 -31.60 22.90 -6.44
C SER A 258 -31.61 22.16 -5.09
N ILE A 259 -30.57 22.29 -4.25
CA ILE A 259 -30.46 21.54 -2.99
C ILE A 259 -31.09 22.29 -1.81
N ASN A 260 -31.23 23.62 -1.90
CA ASN A 260 -31.81 24.43 -0.84
C ASN A 260 -33.30 24.12 -0.54
N ASP A 261 -33.98 23.35 -1.38
CA ASP A 261 -35.39 22.96 -1.22
C ASP A 261 -35.60 21.65 -0.43
N ALA A 262 -34.54 20.92 -0.06
CA ALA A 262 -34.69 19.78 0.82
C ALA A 262 -34.73 20.25 2.29
N PRO A 263 -35.85 20.09 3.02
CA PRO A 263 -35.90 20.47 4.43
C PRO A 263 -34.78 19.73 5.16
N SER A 264 -33.91 20.53 5.77
CA SER A 264 -32.84 20.08 6.65
C SER A 264 -33.46 19.50 7.91
N ALA A 265 -34.09 18.34 7.80
CA ALA A 265 -34.38 17.51 8.94
C ALA A 265 -33.02 17.11 9.50
N SER A 266 -32.59 17.82 10.53
CA SER A 266 -31.43 17.55 11.35
C SER A 266 -31.62 16.18 12.01
N ARG A 267 -31.43 15.12 11.22
CA ARG A 267 -31.46 13.75 11.73
C ARG A 267 -30.19 13.57 12.54
N SER A 268 -30.37 13.45 13.85
CA SER A 268 -29.29 13.31 14.81
C SER A 268 -28.37 12.16 14.44
N LEU A 269 -27.09 12.44 14.25
CA LEU A 269 -26.06 11.41 14.21
C LEU A 269 -26.06 10.64 15.55
N PRO A 270 -25.56 9.40 15.60
CA PRO A 270 -25.50 8.63 16.84
C PRO A 270 -24.74 9.42 17.91
N ARG A 271 -25.28 9.54 19.13
CA ARG A 271 -24.57 10.18 20.24
C ARG A 271 -23.34 9.34 20.57
N ARG A 272 -22.17 9.97 20.75
CA ARG A 272 -20.91 9.26 21.03
C ARG A 272 -20.38 9.68 22.39
N SER A 273 -20.00 8.68 23.18
CA SER A 273 -19.38 8.90 24.48
C SER A 273 -17.94 9.37 24.30
N LEU A 274 -17.45 10.18 25.23
CA LEU A 274 -16.03 10.54 25.33
C LEU A 274 -15.15 9.28 25.42
N THR A 275 -15.65 8.22 26.06
CA THR A 275 -15.03 6.90 26.10
C THR A 275 -14.70 6.36 24.72
N SER A 276 -15.57 6.57 23.72
CA SER A 276 -15.32 6.08 22.37
C SER A 276 -14.10 6.78 21.74
N LEU A 277 -13.96 8.09 21.96
CA LEU A 277 -12.79 8.85 21.50
C LEU A 277 -11.51 8.44 22.24
N VAL A 278 -11.60 8.20 23.55
CA VAL A 278 -10.45 7.74 24.35
C VAL A 278 -9.97 6.37 23.86
N ILE A 279 -10.89 5.43 23.63
CA ILE A 279 -10.54 4.10 23.10
C ILE A 279 -9.90 4.22 21.72
N LEU A 280 -10.52 4.97 20.80
CA LEU A 280 -9.95 5.19 19.46
C LEU A 280 -8.57 5.88 19.52
N GLY A 281 -8.40 6.85 20.42
CA GLY A 281 -7.13 7.53 20.65
C GLY A 281 -6.06 6.58 21.16
N ALA A 282 -6.39 5.74 22.15
CA ALA A 282 -5.49 4.72 22.66
C ALA A 282 -5.11 3.70 21.57
N THR A 283 -6.07 3.24 20.76
CA THR A 283 -5.80 2.35 19.63
C THR A 283 -4.94 3.01 18.56
N ALA A 284 -5.15 4.29 18.25
CA ALA A 284 -4.32 5.03 17.31
C ALA A 284 -2.86 5.12 17.78
N VAL A 285 -2.65 5.43 19.07
CA VAL A 285 -1.30 5.45 19.67
C VAL A 285 -0.68 4.07 19.69
N ALA A 286 -1.45 3.02 19.99
CA ALA A 286 -0.96 1.65 19.93
C ALA A 286 -0.54 1.27 18.50
N LEU A 287 -1.36 1.58 17.49
CA LEU A 287 -1.03 1.34 16.08
C LEU A 287 0.23 2.10 15.67
N LEU A 288 0.39 3.35 16.09
CA LEU A 288 1.61 4.12 15.85
C LEU A 288 2.85 3.41 16.44
N ALA A 289 2.73 2.86 17.64
CA ALA A 289 3.83 2.16 18.31
C ALA A 289 4.13 0.77 17.71
N THR A 290 3.14 0.11 17.12
CA THR A 290 3.30 -1.25 16.56
C THR A 290 3.51 -1.28 15.05
N THR A 291 3.25 -0.19 14.33
CA THR A 291 3.43 -0.15 12.88
C THR A 291 4.93 -0.08 12.58
N PRO A 292 5.53 -1.11 11.95
CA PRO A 292 6.95 -1.11 11.66
C PRO A 292 7.24 0.03 10.69
N VAL A 293 8.24 0.85 11.02
CA VAL A 293 8.81 1.83 10.10
C VAL A 293 9.79 1.09 9.21
N ALA A 294 9.59 1.14 7.90
CA ALA A 294 10.55 0.55 6.97
C ALA A 294 11.89 1.29 7.12
N VAL A 295 12.88 0.64 7.73
CA VAL A 295 14.23 1.18 7.85
C VAL A 295 14.92 1.03 6.51
N ARG A 296 15.11 2.15 5.80
CA ARG A 296 15.90 2.15 4.57
C ARG A 296 17.37 2.39 4.89
N PRO A 297 18.31 1.74 4.15
CA PRO A 297 19.72 2.08 4.25
C PRO A 297 19.89 3.58 3.96
N THR A 298 20.44 4.32 4.92
CA THR A 298 20.52 5.79 4.87
C THR A 298 21.54 6.28 3.84
N THR A 299 22.47 5.41 3.45
CA THR A 299 23.52 5.69 2.47
C THR A 299 23.69 4.52 1.54
N MET A 300 23.47 4.78 0.25
CA MET A 300 23.72 3.84 -0.84
C MET A 300 25.23 3.82 -1.11
N PRO A 301 25.90 2.65 -1.10
CA PRO A 301 27.33 2.57 -1.34
C PRO A 301 27.68 3.10 -2.73
N THR A 302 28.83 3.75 -2.87
CA THR A 302 29.31 4.30 -4.14
C THR A 302 30.31 3.35 -4.79
N VAL A 303 30.24 3.22 -6.11
CA VAL A 303 31.18 2.48 -6.93
C VAL A 303 31.63 3.35 -8.11
N ASP A 304 32.83 3.13 -8.62
CA ASP A 304 33.31 3.84 -9.81
C ASP A 304 32.51 3.44 -11.05
N ALA A 305 32.38 4.35 -12.02
CA ALA A 305 31.56 4.12 -13.21
C ALA A 305 32.13 3.03 -14.15
N ASP A 306 33.43 2.75 -14.08
CA ASP A 306 34.16 1.74 -14.86
C ASP A 306 34.16 0.34 -14.21
N TRP A 307 33.31 0.11 -13.20
CA TRP A 307 33.25 -1.17 -12.48
C TRP A 307 33.01 -2.38 -13.41
N ALA A 308 32.21 -2.20 -14.47
CA ALA A 308 31.89 -3.26 -15.42
C ALA A 308 33.13 -3.65 -16.25
N ASP A 309 33.92 -2.66 -16.68
CA ASP A 309 35.16 -2.87 -17.42
C ASP A 309 36.21 -3.58 -16.54
N ARG A 310 36.32 -3.18 -15.26
CA ARG A 310 37.20 -3.85 -14.29
C ARG A 310 36.81 -5.30 -14.01
N ALA A 311 35.50 -5.60 -14.07
CA ALA A 311 34.97 -6.94 -13.91
C ALA A 311 34.99 -7.76 -15.22
N ASP A 312 35.54 -7.22 -16.31
CA ASP A 312 35.57 -7.83 -17.65
C ASP A 312 34.17 -8.17 -18.21
N LEU A 313 33.19 -7.32 -17.91
CA LEU A 313 31.80 -7.46 -18.34
C LEU A 313 31.54 -6.61 -19.59
N THR A 314 31.79 -7.16 -20.78
CA THR A 314 31.90 -6.36 -22.02
C THR A 314 30.75 -6.53 -23.03
N THR A 315 29.94 -7.59 -22.95
CA THR A 315 28.86 -7.87 -23.92
C THR A 315 27.47 -7.91 -23.27
N PRO A 316 26.86 -6.76 -22.97
CA PRO A 316 25.55 -6.71 -22.35
C PRO A 316 24.41 -7.05 -23.33
N THR A 317 23.41 -7.79 -22.86
CA THR A 317 22.10 -7.95 -23.52
C THR A 317 21.09 -6.99 -22.88
N SER A 318 20.41 -6.16 -23.69
CA SER A 318 19.44 -5.17 -23.20
C SER A 318 18.02 -5.72 -23.05
N PHE A 319 17.31 -5.30 -22.01
CA PHE A 319 15.89 -5.60 -21.77
C PHE A 319 15.07 -4.32 -21.76
N PRO A 320 14.50 -3.90 -22.91
CA PRO A 320 13.89 -2.58 -23.05
C PRO A 320 12.62 -2.37 -22.22
N PHE A 321 11.93 -3.44 -21.80
CA PHE A 321 10.69 -3.32 -21.04
C PHE A 321 10.85 -2.54 -19.73
N ILE A 322 12.08 -2.43 -19.18
CA ILE A 322 12.30 -1.78 -17.90
C ILE A 322 11.94 -0.28 -17.94
N THR A 323 12.01 0.36 -19.12
CA THR A 323 11.66 1.77 -19.28
C THR A 323 10.20 2.04 -18.93
N ASP A 324 9.34 1.04 -19.14
CA ASP A 324 7.92 1.13 -18.82
C ASP A 324 7.70 1.18 -17.29
N PHE A 325 8.61 0.61 -16.51
CA PHE A 325 8.51 0.54 -15.04
C PHE A 325 9.26 1.68 -14.35
N LEU A 326 10.55 1.83 -14.68
CA LEU A 326 11.46 2.76 -14.01
C LEU A 326 11.56 4.12 -14.70
N GLY A 327 10.96 4.28 -15.89
CA GLY A 327 10.93 5.52 -16.66
C GLY A 327 11.87 5.54 -17.87
N PRO A 328 11.73 6.55 -18.74
CA PRO A 328 12.33 6.55 -20.08
C PRO A 328 13.86 6.61 -20.11
N GLN A 329 14.50 7.05 -19.03
CA GLN A 329 15.97 7.14 -18.91
C GLN A 329 16.58 5.91 -18.21
N SER A 330 15.77 4.90 -17.92
CA SER A 330 16.25 3.69 -17.24
C SER A 330 16.71 2.63 -18.23
N THR A 331 17.63 1.78 -17.79
CA THR A 331 18.13 0.65 -18.58
C THR A 331 18.21 -0.61 -17.73
N LEU A 332 18.07 -1.76 -18.37
CA LEU A 332 18.30 -3.07 -17.78
C LEU A 332 19.17 -3.84 -18.76
N VAL A 333 20.36 -4.18 -18.31
CA VAL A 333 21.32 -4.97 -19.09
C VAL A 333 21.72 -6.22 -18.33
N ARG A 334 21.98 -7.30 -19.07
CA ARG A 334 22.51 -8.55 -18.55
C ARG A 334 23.90 -8.80 -19.09
N TYR A 335 24.82 -9.16 -18.21
CA TYR A 335 26.11 -9.74 -18.57
C TYR A 335 26.10 -11.23 -18.27
N ASP A 336 26.17 -12.07 -19.29
CA ASP A 336 26.19 -13.51 -19.13
C ASP A 336 27.59 -13.99 -18.75
N LEU A 337 27.66 -14.83 -17.71
CA LEU A 337 28.88 -15.44 -17.21
C LEU A 337 28.78 -16.96 -17.42
N PRO A 338 29.39 -17.51 -18.48
CA PRO A 338 29.24 -18.92 -18.80
C PRO A 338 29.70 -19.79 -17.63
N GLY A 339 29.02 -20.92 -17.47
CA GLY A 339 29.41 -21.94 -16.50
C GLY A 339 30.60 -22.76 -16.99
N SER A 340 31.00 -23.72 -16.16
CA SER A 340 31.97 -24.75 -16.49
C SER A 340 31.50 -26.09 -15.94
N ALA A 341 32.23 -27.17 -16.24
CA ALA A 341 31.93 -28.50 -15.70
C ALA A 341 31.83 -28.54 -14.16
N VAL A 342 32.46 -27.58 -13.47
CA VAL A 342 32.53 -27.52 -12.00
C VAL A 342 31.73 -26.32 -11.43
N ALA A 343 31.42 -25.31 -12.25
CA ALA A 343 30.75 -24.09 -11.80
C ALA A 343 29.44 -23.84 -12.58
N PRO A 344 28.32 -23.56 -11.90
CA PRO A 344 27.09 -23.21 -12.59
C PRO A 344 27.24 -21.91 -13.40
N ALA A 345 26.43 -21.80 -14.46
CA ALA A 345 26.34 -20.55 -15.22
C ALA A 345 25.69 -19.46 -14.36
N ALA A 346 26.12 -18.22 -14.57
CA ALA A 346 25.65 -17.05 -13.86
C ALA A 346 25.35 -15.90 -14.84
N ALA A 347 24.67 -14.88 -14.35
CA ALA A 347 24.43 -13.64 -15.04
C ALA A 347 24.42 -12.48 -14.06
N VAL A 348 24.82 -11.29 -14.51
CA VAL A 348 24.75 -10.04 -13.76
C VAL A 348 23.75 -9.13 -14.45
N ASP A 349 22.61 -8.91 -13.81
CA ASP A 349 21.58 -7.99 -14.27
C ASP A 349 21.75 -6.64 -13.59
N VAL A 350 21.77 -5.56 -14.36
CA VAL A 350 21.98 -4.20 -13.86
C VAL A 350 20.83 -3.33 -14.31
N MET A 351 19.98 -2.91 -13.37
CA MET A 351 19.01 -1.84 -13.59
C MET A 351 19.68 -0.51 -13.26
N THR A 352 19.67 0.44 -14.19
CA THR A 352 20.25 1.77 -14.02
C THR A 352 19.18 2.84 -14.18
N THR A 353 19.18 3.85 -13.34
CA THR A 353 18.29 5.02 -13.44
C THR A 353 18.92 6.24 -12.76
N SER A 354 18.52 7.45 -13.17
CA SER A 354 18.85 8.69 -12.47
C SER A 354 17.96 8.91 -11.23
N ASP A 355 16.82 8.22 -11.14
CA ASP A 355 15.87 8.34 -10.04
C ASP A 355 16.00 7.13 -9.07
N PRO A 356 16.64 7.29 -7.89
CA PRO A 356 16.75 6.20 -6.92
C PRO A 356 15.38 5.73 -6.40
N ALA A 357 14.38 6.61 -6.31
CA ALA A 357 13.07 6.25 -5.79
C ALA A 357 12.32 5.29 -6.72
N ALA A 358 12.58 5.37 -8.04
CA ALA A 358 12.05 4.41 -9.00
C ALA A 358 12.55 2.97 -8.74
N LEU A 359 13.82 2.80 -8.31
CA LEU A 359 14.31 1.48 -7.90
C LEU A 359 13.56 1.03 -6.64
N ASP A 360 13.40 1.90 -5.66
CA ASP A 360 12.74 1.59 -4.38
C ASP A 360 11.28 1.17 -4.56
N ASP A 361 10.57 1.74 -5.54
CA ASP A 361 9.19 1.36 -5.85
C ASP A 361 9.01 -0.11 -6.23
N PHE A 362 10.07 -0.73 -6.77
CA PHE A 362 10.12 -2.14 -7.14
C PHE A 362 11.17 -2.92 -6.34
N ALA A 363 11.50 -2.47 -5.12
CA ALA A 363 12.52 -3.10 -4.28
C ALA A 363 12.26 -4.58 -3.98
N ASP A 364 10.99 -4.97 -3.89
CA ASP A 364 10.59 -6.35 -3.56
C ASP A 364 10.01 -7.10 -4.78
N ALA A 365 10.23 -6.55 -6.00
CA ALA A 365 9.79 -7.19 -7.23
C ALA A 365 10.69 -8.37 -7.59
N VAL A 366 10.06 -9.52 -7.84
CA VAL A 366 10.72 -10.70 -8.41
C VAL A 366 10.60 -10.67 -9.93
N TRP A 367 11.68 -10.29 -10.61
CA TRP A 367 11.72 -10.12 -12.07
C TRP A 367 11.90 -11.44 -12.84
N TYR A 368 12.22 -12.52 -12.15
CA TYR A 368 12.50 -13.81 -12.78
C TYR A 368 11.28 -14.73 -12.70
N PRO A 369 11.09 -15.60 -13.70
CA PRO A 369 10.02 -16.60 -13.68
C PRO A 369 10.05 -17.43 -12.40
N THR A 370 8.90 -17.51 -11.74
CA THR A 370 8.68 -18.37 -10.59
C THR A 370 7.28 -18.99 -10.65
N SER A 371 7.17 -20.22 -10.15
CA SER A 371 5.91 -20.97 -10.01
C SER A 371 5.20 -20.69 -8.68
N ARG A 372 5.88 -20.06 -7.72
CA ARG A 372 5.39 -19.74 -6.37
C ARG A 372 5.81 -18.35 -5.89
N PRO A 373 5.15 -17.77 -4.88
CA PRO A 373 5.68 -16.61 -4.16
C PRO A 373 7.05 -16.95 -3.56
N LEU A 374 7.99 -16.00 -3.63
CA LEU A 374 9.33 -16.13 -3.10
C LEU A 374 9.65 -14.88 -2.29
N ASP A 375 10.47 -15.03 -1.27
CA ASP A 375 10.83 -13.95 -0.37
C ASP A 375 12.34 -13.65 -0.40
N TYR A 376 12.66 -12.37 -0.43
CA TYR A 376 14.01 -11.86 -0.25
C TYR A 376 14.40 -11.92 1.21
N HIS A 377 15.56 -12.50 1.49
CA HIS A 377 16.12 -12.56 2.83
C HIS A 377 17.43 -11.75 2.89
N PRO A 378 17.63 -10.93 3.94
CA PRO A 378 18.89 -10.22 4.11
C PRO A 378 20.04 -11.22 4.26
N ILE A 379 21.15 -10.95 3.58
CA ILE A 379 22.38 -11.74 3.72
C ILE A 379 23.52 -10.85 4.18
N THR A 380 24.45 -11.43 4.95
CA THR A 380 25.63 -10.74 5.47
C THR A 380 26.86 -11.62 5.30
N GLY A 381 28.02 -10.99 5.13
CA GLY A 381 29.29 -11.69 4.94
C GLY A 381 30.39 -10.74 4.45
N PRO A 382 31.66 -11.16 4.54
CA PRO A 382 32.81 -10.31 4.19
C PRO A 382 32.85 -9.93 2.70
N SER A 383 32.29 -10.77 1.83
CA SER A 383 32.22 -10.57 0.37
C SER A 383 30.82 -10.19 -0.12
N VAL A 384 29.91 -9.86 0.81
CA VAL A 384 28.51 -9.56 0.51
C VAL A 384 28.34 -8.04 0.55
N PRO A 385 27.86 -7.41 -0.54
CA PRO A 385 27.62 -5.97 -0.56
C PRO A 385 26.65 -5.52 0.55
N PRO A 386 26.82 -4.31 1.12
CA PRO A 386 25.91 -3.78 2.13
C PRO A 386 24.46 -3.75 1.62
N GLY A 387 23.53 -4.23 2.45
CA GLY A 387 22.11 -4.28 2.10
C GLY A 387 21.73 -5.35 1.07
N ALA A 388 22.62 -6.29 0.76
CA ALA A 388 22.31 -7.39 -0.15
C ALA A 388 21.21 -8.31 0.42
N ARG A 389 20.36 -8.77 -0.48
CA ARG A 389 19.27 -9.69 -0.20
C ARG A 389 19.30 -10.84 -1.18
N ALA A 390 19.10 -12.06 -0.70
CA ALA A 390 19.08 -13.27 -1.52
C ALA A 390 17.67 -13.82 -1.66
N ILE A 391 17.40 -14.48 -2.78
CA ILE A 391 16.14 -15.14 -3.11
C ILE A 391 16.44 -16.34 -4.01
N HIS A 392 15.65 -17.40 -3.95
CA HIS A 392 15.89 -18.58 -4.76
C HIS A 392 14.65 -19.42 -5.01
N THR A 393 14.63 -20.11 -6.15
CA THR A 393 13.69 -21.23 -6.36
C THR A 393 14.24 -22.50 -5.72
N ASN A 394 13.47 -23.58 -5.71
CA ASN A 394 13.84 -24.81 -5.02
C ASN A 394 14.10 -25.94 -6.01
N ALA A 395 15.32 -26.49 -6.03
CA ALA A 395 15.64 -27.70 -6.78
C ALA A 395 14.95 -28.97 -6.24
N ASP A 396 14.54 -29.01 -4.96
CA ASP A 396 13.79 -30.13 -4.38
C ASP A 396 12.33 -30.20 -4.91
N ALA A 397 11.86 -29.16 -5.58
CA ALA A 397 10.63 -29.20 -6.37
C ALA A 397 10.89 -29.79 -7.77
N ALA A 398 11.44 -31.00 -7.82
CA ALA A 398 11.58 -31.79 -9.05
C ALA A 398 10.22 -32.30 -9.62
N THR A 399 9.12 -31.59 -9.37
CA THR A 399 7.81 -31.88 -9.97
C THR A 399 7.69 -31.34 -11.39
N ASP A 400 8.48 -30.32 -11.75
CA ASP A 400 8.30 -29.61 -13.02
C ASP A 400 9.16 -30.21 -14.13
N GLY A 401 10.27 -30.87 -13.79
CA GLY A 401 11.25 -31.41 -14.75
C GLY A 401 11.86 -30.38 -15.70
N THR A 402 11.52 -29.09 -15.57
CA THR A 402 11.97 -28.02 -16.48
C THR A 402 13.36 -27.49 -16.12
N GLY A 403 13.79 -27.65 -14.86
CA GLY A 403 15.13 -27.29 -14.35
C GLY A 403 15.56 -25.85 -14.69
N ASN A 404 14.63 -24.92 -14.49
CA ASN A 404 14.89 -23.47 -14.56
C ASN A 404 15.12 -22.90 -13.16
N ASP A 405 15.70 -23.69 -12.24
CA ASP A 405 15.93 -23.23 -10.88
C ASP A 405 17.11 -22.28 -10.79
N TRP A 406 16.97 -21.26 -9.96
CA TRP A 406 17.92 -20.17 -9.86
C TRP A 406 18.05 -19.65 -8.43
N TYR A 407 19.22 -19.09 -8.14
CA TYR A 407 19.55 -18.38 -6.91
C TYR A 407 19.95 -16.97 -7.32
N ALA A 408 19.42 -15.93 -6.66
CA ALA A 408 19.81 -14.56 -6.95
C ALA A 408 20.19 -13.80 -5.69
N VAL A 409 21.15 -12.89 -5.83
CA VAL A 409 21.54 -11.92 -4.83
C VAL A 409 21.44 -10.53 -5.43
N MET A 410 20.77 -9.64 -4.71
CA MET A 410 20.47 -8.30 -5.19
C MET A 410 20.91 -7.25 -4.16
N TRP A 411 21.50 -6.16 -4.63
CA TRP A 411 21.80 -4.97 -3.84
C TRP A 411 21.66 -3.72 -4.71
N THR A 412 21.84 -2.56 -4.09
CA THR A 412 21.81 -1.26 -4.76
C THR A 412 23.04 -0.45 -4.43
N TRP A 413 23.56 0.28 -5.41
CA TRP A 413 24.69 1.18 -5.24
C TRP A 413 24.52 2.41 -6.14
N ARG A 414 25.43 3.38 -6.01
CA ARG A 414 25.51 4.56 -6.86
C ARG A 414 26.79 4.52 -7.68
N ALA A 415 26.65 4.62 -9.01
CA ALA A 415 27.76 4.73 -9.95
C ALA A 415 27.76 6.15 -10.56
N GLY A 416 28.59 7.03 -10.01
CA GLY A 416 28.56 8.46 -10.34
C GLY A 416 27.22 9.12 -10.00
N ALA A 417 26.55 9.72 -10.99
CA ALA A 417 25.23 10.33 -10.81
C ALA A 417 24.06 9.34 -10.93
N LEU A 418 24.32 8.08 -11.30
CA LEU A 418 23.30 7.08 -11.56
C LEU A 418 23.15 6.14 -10.36
N SER A 419 21.91 5.76 -10.07
CA SER A 419 21.59 4.73 -9.10
C SER A 419 21.40 3.41 -9.84
N GLN A 420 21.99 2.34 -9.30
CA GLN A 420 21.90 1.02 -9.92
C GLN A 420 21.42 -0.03 -8.91
N ARG A 421 20.63 -0.97 -9.41
CA ARG A 421 20.32 -2.22 -8.74
C ARG A 421 20.98 -3.34 -9.50
N VAL A 422 21.87 -4.05 -8.81
CA VAL A 422 22.60 -5.17 -9.36
C VAL A 422 22.04 -6.46 -8.80
N THR A 423 21.77 -7.40 -9.68
CA THR A 423 21.31 -8.74 -9.34
C THR A 423 22.23 -9.77 -9.96
N VAL A 424 22.94 -10.53 -9.13
CA VAL A 424 23.68 -11.71 -9.56
C VAL A 424 22.73 -12.89 -9.53
N VAL A 425 22.48 -13.51 -10.67
CA VAL A 425 21.62 -14.69 -10.80
C VAL A 425 22.46 -15.88 -11.21
N VAL A 426 22.30 -17.01 -10.52
CA VAL A 426 23.05 -18.24 -10.75
C VAL A 426 22.08 -19.38 -11.00
N SER A 427 22.35 -20.18 -12.02
CA SER A 427 21.61 -21.41 -12.28
C SER A 427 21.85 -22.42 -11.17
N GLN A 428 20.81 -23.10 -10.70
CA GLN A 428 20.97 -24.20 -9.75
C GLN A 428 21.36 -25.53 -10.44
N THR A 429 21.42 -25.55 -11.78
CA THR A 429 21.91 -26.71 -12.52
C THR A 429 23.44 -26.73 -12.53
N ILE A 430 24.02 -27.77 -11.93
CA ILE A 430 25.47 -28.00 -11.94
C ILE A 430 25.91 -28.47 -13.34
N GLY A 431 27.08 -28.02 -13.79
CA GLY A 431 27.67 -28.42 -15.08
C GLY A 431 27.76 -27.29 -16.11
N GLY A 432 27.11 -26.15 -15.86
CA GLY A 432 27.25 -24.95 -16.67
C GLY A 432 26.44 -24.93 -17.97
N ASP A 433 25.77 -26.03 -18.32
CA ASP A 433 25.02 -26.20 -19.57
C ASP A 433 23.70 -25.41 -19.63
N ARG A 434 23.24 -24.86 -18.49
CA ARG A 434 21.99 -24.10 -18.40
C ARG A 434 22.22 -22.70 -17.85
N THR A 435 21.90 -21.71 -18.66
CA THR A 435 21.92 -20.30 -18.27
C THR A 435 20.77 -19.96 -17.31
N PRO A 436 20.96 -19.02 -16.39
CA PRO A 436 19.89 -18.54 -15.53
C PRO A 436 18.78 -17.84 -16.35
N PRO A 437 17.51 -17.90 -15.92
CA PRO A 437 16.42 -17.33 -16.69
C PRO A 437 16.55 -15.82 -16.85
N ALA A 438 16.08 -15.30 -17.98
CA ALA A 438 16.05 -13.87 -18.25
C ALA A 438 14.97 -13.15 -17.41
N PRO A 439 15.20 -11.87 -17.04
CA PRO A 439 14.17 -11.07 -16.38
C PRO A 439 12.96 -10.85 -17.32
N GLN A 440 11.77 -10.75 -16.74
CA GLN A 440 10.50 -10.57 -17.43
C GLN A 440 9.71 -9.39 -16.85
N PRO A 441 8.89 -8.71 -17.66
CA PRO A 441 8.03 -7.64 -17.17
C PRO A 441 7.01 -8.18 -16.16
N LEU A 442 6.75 -7.40 -15.12
CA LEU A 442 5.73 -7.74 -14.11
C LEU A 442 4.33 -7.70 -14.73
N SER A 443 3.45 -8.57 -14.23
CA SER A 443 2.05 -8.62 -14.64
C SER A 443 1.16 -8.98 -13.47
N LEU A 444 -0.11 -8.56 -13.49
CA LEU A 444 -1.11 -8.93 -12.47
C LEU A 444 -1.27 -10.46 -12.34
N LEU A 445 -1.09 -11.19 -13.44
CA LEU A 445 -1.11 -12.65 -13.43
C LEU A 445 0.00 -13.22 -12.53
N GLN A 446 1.21 -12.68 -12.64
CA GLN A 446 2.38 -13.12 -11.87
C GLN A 446 2.40 -12.57 -10.44
N THR A 447 1.94 -11.34 -10.22
CA THR A 447 2.05 -10.66 -8.91
C THR A 447 0.79 -10.74 -8.05
N ALA A 448 -0.35 -11.21 -8.58
CA ALA A 448 -1.56 -11.41 -7.80
C ALA A 448 -2.16 -12.81 -8.00
N VAL A 449 -2.53 -13.16 -9.23
CA VAL A 449 -3.36 -14.34 -9.48
C VAL A 449 -2.62 -15.64 -9.17
N ARG A 450 -1.41 -15.84 -9.70
CA ARG A 450 -0.60 -17.04 -9.44
C ARG A 450 -0.26 -17.18 -7.95
N PRO A 451 0.24 -16.15 -7.25
CA PRO A 451 0.42 -16.19 -5.80
C PRO A 451 -0.84 -16.57 -5.02
N ALA A 452 -1.98 -15.95 -5.33
CA ALA A 452 -3.23 -16.25 -4.64
C ALA A 452 -3.67 -17.71 -4.84
N LEU A 453 -3.55 -18.23 -6.06
CA LEU A 453 -3.82 -19.64 -6.35
C LEU A 453 -2.86 -20.58 -5.62
N TRP A 454 -1.59 -20.21 -5.48
CA TRP A 454 -0.61 -20.98 -4.73
C TRP A 454 -0.94 -21.01 -3.23
N ILE A 455 -1.21 -19.85 -2.64
CA ILE A 455 -1.59 -19.72 -1.22
C ILE A 455 -2.85 -20.54 -0.92
N ALA A 456 -3.84 -20.48 -1.80
CA ALA A 456 -5.10 -21.23 -1.67
C ALA A 456 -4.90 -22.76 -1.68
N ARG A 457 -3.84 -23.27 -2.33
CA ARG A 457 -3.51 -24.70 -2.35
C ARG A 457 -2.87 -25.22 -1.06
N GLN A 458 -2.63 -24.35 -0.07
CA GLN A 458 -2.02 -24.71 1.22
C GLN A 458 -0.70 -25.51 1.09
N GLN A 459 0.10 -25.22 0.06
CA GLN A 459 1.35 -25.94 -0.13
C GLN A 459 2.36 -25.57 0.97
N PRO A 460 3.13 -26.55 1.50
CA PRO A 460 4.17 -26.28 2.48
C PRO A 460 5.19 -25.30 1.90
N ASN A 461 5.58 -24.32 2.71
CA ASN A 461 6.72 -23.46 2.40
C ASN A 461 8.00 -24.21 2.79
N ALA A 462 8.35 -25.25 2.03
CA ALA A 462 9.63 -25.92 2.23
C ALA A 462 10.73 -24.96 1.75
N ALA A 463 11.52 -24.45 2.70
CA ALA A 463 12.77 -23.76 2.44
C ALA A 463 13.67 -24.74 1.68
N GLY A 464 13.85 -24.49 0.38
CA GLY A 464 14.67 -25.34 -0.47
C GLY A 464 16.12 -25.27 -0.03
N THR A 465 16.89 -26.34 -0.27
CA THR A 465 18.34 -26.29 -0.04
C THR A 465 19.04 -25.67 -1.24
N ILE A 466 20.00 -24.77 -1.00
CA ILE A 466 20.86 -24.20 -2.03
C ILE A 466 22.15 -25.02 -2.06
N ASP A 467 22.52 -25.53 -3.23
CA ASP A 467 23.81 -26.22 -3.39
C ASP A 467 24.98 -25.26 -3.04
N PRO A 468 25.94 -25.68 -2.18
CA PRO A 468 27.09 -24.86 -1.82
C PRO A 468 27.89 -24.30 -3.01
N ARG A 469 27.91 -24.99 -4.16
CA ARG A 469 28.59 -24.54 -5.38
C ARG A 469 27.87 -23.35 -6.02
N VAL A 470 26.55 -23.30 -5.90
CA VAL A 470 25.73 -22.19 -6.42
C VAL A 470 25.98 -20.92 -5.60
N SER A 471 25.96 -21.04 -4.27
CA SER A 471 26.25 -19.91 -3.37
C SER A 471 27.73 -19.47 -3.46
N GLN A 472 28.66 -20.40 -3.61
CA GLN A 472 30.08 -20.10 -3.87
C GLN A 472 30.26 -19.36 -5.21
N ARG A 473 29.56 -19.78 -6.27
CA ARG A 473 29.61 -19.10 -7.56
C ARG A 473 29.05 -17.68 -7.47
N ALA A 474 27.92 -17.49 -6.79
CA ALA A 474 27.37 -16.15 -6.56
C ALA A 474 28.37 -15.27 -5.80
N THR A 475 29.01 -15.81 -4.77
CA THR A 475 30.03 -15.11 -3.98
C THR A 475 31.24 -14.73 -4.82
N GLN A 476 31.71 -15.63 -5.68
CA GLN A 476 32.79 -15.34 -6.62
C GLN A 476 32.41 -14.17 -7.54
N VAL A 477 31.22 -14.20 -8.13
CA VAL A 477 30.75 -13.12 -9.01
C VAL A 477 30.61 -11.81 -8.24
N MET A 478 30.05 -11.81 -7.04
CA MET A 478 29.98 -10.60 -6.20
C MET A 478 31.37 -10.03 -5.88
N SER A 479 32.36 -10.89 -5.62
CA SER A 479 33.72 -10.42 -5.34
C SER A 479 34.40 -9.77 -6.55
N LEU A 480 34.03 -10.16 -7.77
CA LEU A 480 34.48 -9.49 -9.00
C LEU A 480 33.88 -8.08 -9.14
N LEU A 481 32.72 -7.85 -8.52
CA LEU A 481 31.96 -6.61 -8.59
C LEU A 481 32.27 -5.64 -7.44
N ALA A 482 32.96 -6.10 -6.39
CA ALA A 482 33.25 -5.31 -5.21
C ALA A 482 34.28 -4.20 -5.52
N PRO A 483 34.15 -3.01 -4.92
CA PRO A 483 35.20 -2.00 -4.99
C PRO A 483 36.49 -2.54 -4.33
N PRO A 484 37.68 -2.14 -4.81
CA PRO A 484 38.95 -2.56 -4.22
C PRO A 484 39.02 -2.16 -2.74
N ALA A 485 39.55 -3.06 -1.91
CA ALA A 485 39.56 -2.95 -0.44
C ALA A 485 40.26 -1.69 0.09
N ASP A 486 41.05 -0.99 -0.72
CA ASP A 486 41.87 0.15 -0.30
C ASP A 486 41.08 1.46 -0.05
N VAL A 487 39.79 1.53 -0.40
CA VAL A 487 38.96 2.75 -0.20
C VAL A 487 38.16 2.72 1.12
N ALA A 488 38.07 1.58 1.80
CA ALA A 488 37.32 1.45 3.06
C ALA A 488 38.08 1.91 4.31
N ALA A 489 39.36 2.30 4.19
CA ALA A 489 40.23 2.61 5.32
C ALA A 489 40.39 4.12 5.65
N GLU A 490 39.92 5.04 4.80
CA GLU A 490 39.87 6.48 5.14
C GLU A 490 38.51 6.84 5.73
N ALA A 491 38.27 6.40 6.97
CA ALA A 491 37.36 7.13 7.84
C ALA A 491 38.06 8.44 8.24
N PRO A 492 37.38 9.60 8.20
CA PRO A 492 37.97 10.85 8.66
C PRO A 492 38.28 10.70 10.15
N THR A 493 39.54 10.90 10.49
CA THR A 493 39.94 11.18 11.87
C THR A 493 39.41 12.58 12.17
N ASP A 494 38.40 12.65 13.04
CA ASP A 494 37.91 13.91 13.59
C ASP A 494 39.05 14.60 14.35
N ASP A 495 39.50 15.74 13.82
CA ASP A 495 40.21 16.80 14.54
C ASP A 495 39.29 18.01 14.69
#